data_AF-A0AA42NBE0-F1
#
_entry.id   AF-A0AA42NBE0-F1
#
_cell.length_a   1.000
_cell.length_b   1.000
_cell.length_c   1.000
_cell.angle_alpha   90.00
_cell.angle_beta   90.00
_cell.angle_gamma   90.00
#
_symmetry.space_group_name_H-M   'P 1'
#
loop_
_entity.id
_entity.type
_entity.pdbx_description
1 polymer ?
#
loop_
_entity_poly.entity_id
_entity_poly.type
_entity_poly.pdbx_seq_one_letter_code
_entity_poly.pdbx_strand_id
1 'polypeptide(L)'
;MNRRELLKLIAIATGLPLIGADVVMAAKNAAKQAGGGHVFNPEEIRFLDEVAETIIPRTSTPGAKDAEVGAFMAVYAADCYTDEQRTLFLSAISDIEKRSQAEHKKAFLELTAAERQTLLSALDKQAKAEQTPAKPHAFTLVKQLTLLGFFTSKIGATEVLVYDEIPGGFEDRVPYKKGTPAWGTT
;
A
#
# COMPACT_ATOMS: atom_id res chain seq x y z
N MET A 1 37.15 1.78 -42.91
CA MET A 1 36.42 1.49 -41.66
C MET A 1 35.90 2.80 -41.08
N ASN A 2 34.57 3.01 -41.06
CA ASN A 2 33.97 4.28 -40.64
C ASN A 2 33.85 4.35 -39.11
N ARG A 3 34.65 5.18 -38.46
CA ARG A 3 34.61 5.45 -37.01
C ARG A 3 33.21 5.69 -36.43
N ARG A 4 32.30 6.28 -37.21
CA ARG A 4 30.89 6.53 -36.83
C ARG A 4 30.06 5.24 -36.76
N GLU A 5 30.32 4.27 -37.62
CA GLU A 5 29.66 2.95 -37.59
C GLU A 5 30.10 2.17 -36.36
N LEU A 6 31.41 2.17 -36.08
CA LEU A 6 31.99 1.49 -34.92
C LEU A 6 31.42 2.02 -33.59
N LEU A 7 31.30 3.34 -33.45
CA LEU A 7 30.74 3.96 -32.25
C LEU A 7 29.24 3.66 -32.07
N LYS A 8 28.47 3.59 -33.16
CA LYS A 8 27.06 3.16 -33.09
C LYS A 8 26.94 1.70 -32.65
N LEU A 9 27.81 0.84 -33.17
CA LEU A 9 27.84 -0.59 -32.85
C LEU A 9 28.22 -0.84 -31.38
N ILE A 10 29.22 -0.11 -30.88
CA ILE A 10 29.60 -0.16 -29.46
C ILE A 10 28.44 0.32 -28.58
N ALA A 11 27.82 1.47 -28.88
CA ALA A 11 26.70 1.99 -28.10
C ALA A 11 25.49 1.05 -28.04
N ILE A 12 25.18 0.36 -29.15
CA ILE A 12 24.10 -0.64 -29.21
C ILE A 12 24.49 -1.89 -28.40
N ALA A 13 25.71 -2.39 -28.58
CA ALA A 13 26.19 -3.60 -27.92
C ALA A 13 26.33 -3.44 -26.40
N THR A 14 26.71 -2.25 -25.91
CA THR A 14 26.89 -1.99 -24.47
C THR A 14 25.67 -1.34 -23.83
N GLY A 15 24.82 -0.65 -24.59
CA GLY A 15 23.65 0.06 -24.08
C GLY A 15 22.45 -0.85 -23.77
N LEU A 16 22.20 -1.87 -24.61
CA LEU A 16 21.10 -2.81 -24.39
C LEU A 16 21.23 -3.65 -23.10
N PRO A 17 22.42 -4.17 -22.74
CA PRO A 17 22.58 -4.95 -21.51
C PRO A 17 22.46 -4.10 -20.24
N LEU A 18 22.93 -2.84 -20.27
CA LEU A 18 22.98 -1.98 -19.07
C LEU A 18 21.61 -1.44 -18.63
N ILE A 19 20.67 -1.26 -19.56
CA ILE A 19 19.32 -0.74 -19.27
C ILE A 19 18.26 -1.84 -19.43
N GLY A 20 18.48 -2.76 -20.37
CA GLY A 20 17.47 -3.75 -20.75
C GLY A 20 17.36 -4.94 -19.80
N ALA A 21 18.43 -5.32 -19.10
CA ALA A 21 18.37 -6.50 -18.21
C ALA A 21 17.40 -6.27 -17.04
N ASP A 22 17.48 -5.12 -16.39
CA ASP A 22 16.61 -4.78 -15.26
C ASP A 22 15.16 -4.55 -15.72
N VAL A 23 14.96 -3.89 -16.86
CA VAL A 23 13.62 -3.69 -17.44
C VAL A 23 12.99 -5.00 -17.90
N VAL A 24 13.76 -5.91 -18.52
CA VAL A 24 13.26 -7.23 -18.95
C VAL A 24 13.01 -8.14 -17.76
N MET A 25 13.83 -8.08 -16.71
CA MET A 25 13.58 -8.83 -15.47
C MET A 25 12.39 -8.26 -14.70
N ALA A 26 12.26 -6.93 -14.61
CA ALA A 26 11.08 -6.28 -14.04
C ALA A 26 9.82 -6.60 -14.84
N ALA A 27 9.88 -6.56 -16.18
CA ALA A 27 8.76 -6.93 -17.05
C ALA A 27 8.43 -8.43 -16.97
N LYS A 28 9.42 -9.32 -16.86
CA LYS A 28 9.19 -10.76 -16.63
C LYS A 28 8.60 -11.04 -15.26
N ASN A 29 9.01 -10.30 -14.22
CA ASN A 29 8.44 -10.42 -12.89
C ASN A 29 7.02 -9.85 -12.85
N ALA A 30 6.75 -8.76 -13.55
CA ALA A 30 5.41 -8.20 -13.72
C ALA A 30 4.49 -9.09 -14.59
N ALA A 31 5.07 -9.83 -15.55
CA ALA A 31 4.34 -10.78 -16.40
C ALA A 31 4.23 -12.18 -15.80
N LYS A 32 4.89 -12.45 -14.67
CA LYS A 32 4.69 -13.68 -13.92
C LYS A 32 3.30 -13.59 -13.32
N GLN A 33 2.36 -14.40 -13.81
CA GLN A 33 1.08 -14.57 -13.13
C GLN A 33 1.37 -14.86 -11.65
N ALA A 34 0.74 -14.09 -10.77
CA ALA A 34 0.73 -14.25 -9.32
C ALA A 34 0.83 -15.74 -8.97
N GLY A 35 1.98 -16.14 -8.44
CA GLY A 35 2.26 -17.55 -8.19
C GLY A 35 1.38 -18.05 -7.05
N GLY A 36 0.33 -18.82 -7.36
CA GLY A 36 -0.41 -19.65 -6.41
C GLY A 36 -1.01 -18.97 -5.18
N GLY A 37 -1.10 -17.63 -5.16
CA GLY A 37 -1.63 -16.85 -4.04
C GLY A 37 -3.15 -16.94 -3.92
N HIS A 38 -3.68 -16.52 -2.76
CA HIS A 38 -5.13 -16.36 -2.58
C HIS A 38 -5.67 -15.40 -3.64
N VAL A 39 -6.65 -15.86 -4.42
CA VAL A 39 -7.32 -15.01 -5.41
C VAL A 39 -8.41 -14.23 -4.69
N PHE A 40 -8.11 -12.96 -4.39
CA PHE A 40 -9.06 -12.07 -3.76
C PHE A 40 -10.26 -11.83 -4.69
N ASN A 41 -11.46 -12.05 -4.17
CA ASN A 41 -12.68 -11.78 -4.92
C ASN A 41 -13.08 -10.29 -4.80
N PRO A 42 -13.97 -9.78 -5.67
CA PRO A 42 -14.38 -8.38 -5.64
C PRO A 42 -15.01 -7.92 -4.32
N GLU A 43 -15.64 -8.81 -3.56
CA GLU A 43 -16.22 -8.46 -2.26
C GLU A 43 -15.15 -8.28 -1.18
N GLU A 44 -14.12 -9.13 -1.18
CA GLU A 44 -12.96 -8.99 -0.30
C GLU A 44 -12.20 -7.69 -0.58
N ILE A 45 -12.03 -7.32 -1.85
CA ILE A 45 -11.41 -6.05 -2.24
C ILE A 45 -12.25 -4.88 -1.72
N ARG A 46 -13.57 -4.90 -1.94
CA ARG A 46 -14.49 -3.87 -1.43
C ARG A 46 -14.44 -3.77 0.10
N PHE A 47 -14.33 -4.90 0.79
CA PHE A 47 -14.15 -4.94 2.24
C PHE A 47 -12.85 -4.24 2.66
N LEU A 48 -11.73 -4.59 2.02
CA LEU A 48 -10.43 -3.98 2.30
C LEU A 48 -10.43 -2.48 1.99
N ASP A 49 -11.12 -2.05 0.94
CA ASP A 49 -11.32 -0.65 0.61
C ASP A 49 -12.07 0.12 1.71
N GLU A 50 -13.16 -0.43 2.26
CA GLU A 50 -13.87 0.23 3.37
C GLU A 50 -13.07 0.23 4.67
N VAL A 51 -12.26 -0.81 4.93
CA VAL A 51 -11.32 -0.82 6.06
C VAL A 51 -10.25 0.26 5.87
N ALA A 52 -9.65 0.34 4.69
CA ALA A 52 -8.62 1.31 4.35
C ALA A 52 -9.16 2.75 4.42
N GLU A 53 -10.37 2.99 3.90
CA GLU A 53 -11.05 4.29 3.99
C GLU A 53 -11.32 4.68 5.43
N THR A 54 -11.66 3.73 6.29
CA THR A 54 -11.89 4.04 7.70
C THR A 54 -10.59 4.48 8.40
N ILE A 55 -9.44 4.01 7.94
CA ILE A 55 -8.11 4.38 8.47
C ILE A 55 -7.65 5.74 7.89
N ILE A 56 -7.82 5.95 6.58
CA ILE A 56 -7.52 7.22 5.88
C ILE A 56 -8.78 7.67 5.14
N PRO A 57 -9.72 8.33 5.85
CA PRO A 57 -10.97 8.75 5.25
C PRO A 57 -10.77 9.97 4.37
N ARG A 58 -11.54 10.04 3.28
CA ARG A 58 -11.64 11.24 2.47
C ARG A 58 -12.17 12.39 3.32
N THR A 59 -11.47 13.52 3.27
CA THR A 59 -11.86 14.77 3.94
C THR A 59 -11.76 15.93 2.95
N SER A 60 -10.98 16.98 3.26
CA SER A 60 -10.57 17.99 2.29
C SER A 60 -9.53 17.45 1.30
N THR A 61 -8.89 16.33 1.62
CA THR A 61 -7.96 15.60 0.76
C THR A 61 -8.52 14.23 0.38
N PRO A 62 -8.02 13.59 -0.69
CA PRO A 62 -8.39 12.23 -1.06
C PRO A 62 -8.19 11.20 0.06
N GLY A 63 -9.02 10.15 0.06
CA GLY A 63 -8.99 9.03 1.01
C GLY A 63 -8.42 7.76 0.39
N ALA A 64 -8.31 6.69 1.18
CA ALA A 64 -7.71 5.43 0.74
C ALA A 64 -8.41 4.80 -0.48
N LYS A 65 -9.74 4.91 -0.59
CA LYS A 65 -10.48 4.40 -1.75
C LYS A 65 -10.17 5.14 -3.03
N ASP A 66 -9.86 6.42 -2.95
CA ASP A 66 -9.46 7.20 -4.12
C ASP A 66 -8.15 6.68 -4.72
N ALA A 67 -7.31 6.05 -3.90
CA ALA A 67 -6.04 5.44 -4.30
C ALA A 67 -6.13 3.91 -4.51
N GLU A 68 -7.34 3.33 -4.56
CA GLU A 68 -7.58 1.88 -4.80
C GLU A 68 -6.77 0.97 -3.84
N VAL A 69 -6.64 1.38 -2.58
CA VAL A 69 -5.77 0.72 -1.61
C VAL A 69 -6.17 -0.75 -1.36
N GLY A 70 -7.46 -1.10 -1.41
CA GLY A 70 -7.92 -2.49 -1.28
C GLY A 70 -7.43 -3.38 -2.43
N ALA A 71 -7.39 -2.87 -3.66
CA ALA A 71 -6.84 -3.59 -4.80
C ALA A 71 -5.32 -3.76 -4.67
N PHE A 72 -4.61 -2.71 -4.22
CA PHE A 72 -3.20 -2.80 -3.90
C PHE A 72 -2.91 -3.88 -2.84
N MET A 73 -3.68 -3.92 -1.75
CA MET A 73 -3.54 -4.92 -0.70
C MET A 73 -3.70 -6.35 -1.23
N ALA A 74 -4.70 -6.57 -2.08
CA ALA A 74 -4.96 -7.89 -2.66
C ALA A 74 -3.77 -8.39 -3.47
N VAL A 75 -3.22 -7.54 -4.35
CA VAL A 75 -2.02 -7.88 -5.14
C VAL A 75 -0.81 -8.10 -4.24
N TYR A 76 -0.56 -7.19 -3.29
CA TYR A 76 0.59 -7.28 -2.40
C TYR A 76 0.56 -8.54 -1.53
N ALA A 77 -0.60 -8.87 -0.95
CA ALA A 77 -0.77 -10.06 -0.13
C ALA A 77 -0.73 -11.36 -0.95
N ALA A 78 -1.12 -11.33 -2.23
CA ALA A 78 -0.97 -12.46 -3.12
C ALA A 78 0.50 -12.70 -3.50
N ASP A 79 1.23 -11.66 -3.88
CA ASP A 79 2.53 -11.78 -4.54
C ASP A 79 3.75 -11.64 -3.61
N CYS A 80 3.61 -10.91 -2.50
CA CYS A 80 4.74 -10.54 -1.64
C CYS A 80 4.74 -11.22 -0.27
N TYR A 81 3.59 -11.72 0.20
CA TYR A 81 3.50 -12.38 1.50
C TYR A 81 3.84 -13.87 1.44
N THR A 82 4.50 -14.36 2.50
CA THR A 82 4.59 -15.80 2.76
C THR A 82 3.19 -16.37 3.04
N ASP A 83 3.00 -17.68 2.90
CA ASP A 83 1.69 -18.30 3.18
C ASP A 83 1.23 -18.07 4.63
N GLU A 84 2.17 -18.01 5.58
CA GLU A 84 1.91 -17.69 6.98
C GLU A 84 1.40 -16.25 7.15
N GLN A 85 2.07 -15.28 6.53
CA GLN A 85 1.66 -13.88 6.54
C GLN A 85 0.32 -13.66 5.84
N ARG A 86 0.11 -14.34 4.71
CA ARG A 86 -1.15 -14.29 3.96
C ARG A 86 -2.31 -14.84 4.79
N THR A 87 -2.10 -15.98 5.45
CA THR A 87 -3.10 -16.57 6.36
C THR A 87 -3.42 -15.62 7.51
N LEU A 88 -2.40 -15.01 8.11
CA LEU A 88 -2.56 -14.02 9.17
C LEU A 88 -3.31 -12.77 8.68
N PHE A 89 -3.00 -12.27 7.48
CA PHE A 89 -3.70 -11.15 6.85
C PHE A 89 -5.19 -11.47 6.61
N LEU A 90 -5.50 -12.62 6.00
CA LEU A 90 -6.88 -13.06 5.77
C LEU A 90 -7.65 -13.26 7.08
N SER A 91 -6.96 -13.64 8.16
CA SER A 91 -7.59 -13.74 9.49
C SER A 91 -8.10 -12.39 10.01
N ALA A 92 -7.51 -11.26 9.58
CA ALA A 92 -7.98 -9.93 9.94
C ALA A 92 -9.39 -9.66 9.39
N ILE A 93 -9.68 -10.09 8.15
CA ILE A 93 -11.01 -9.95 7.53
C ILE A 93 -12.06 -10.67 8.40
N SER A 94 -11.76 -11.91 8.77
CA SER A 94 -12.64 -12.72 9.61
C SER A 94 -12.79 -12.16 11.03
N ASP A 95 -11.73 -11.62 11.63
CA ASP A 95 -11.77 -11.04 12.98
C ASP A 95 -12.62 -9.77 13.02
N ILE A 96 -12.43 -8.87 12.05
CA ILE A 96 -13.23 -7.64 11.92
C ILE A 96 -14.72 -8.00 11.74
N GLU A 97 -15.05 -8.99 10.91
CA GLU A 97 -16.46 -9.38 10.74
C GLU A 97 -17.07 -10.02 11.98
N LYS A 98 -16.32 -10.86 12.68
CA LYS A 98 -16.79 -11.42 13.96
C LYS A 98 -17.08 -10.33 14.98
N ARG A 99 -16.24 -9.30 15.05
CA ARG A 99 -16.44 -8.14 15.95
C ARG A 99 -17.64 -7.31 15.53
N SER A 100 -17.79 -7.04 14.23
CA SER A 100 -18.95 -6.33 13.70
C SER A 100 -20.25 -7.05 14.08
N GLN A 101 -20.30 -8.36 13.89
CA GLN A 101 -21.46 -9.15 14.26
C GLN A 101 -21.67 -9.24 15.78
N ALA A 102 -20.60 -9.31 16.57
CA ALA A 102 -20.68 -9.36 18.02
C ALA A 102 -21.24 -8.05 18.61
N GLU A 103 -20.69 -6.91 18.19
CA GLU A 103 -20.96 -5.58 18.75
C GLU A 103 -22.22 -4.91 18.14
N HIS A 104 -22.43 -5.08 16.84
CA HIS A 104 -23.46 -4.35 16.09
C HIS A 104 -24.53 -5.24 15.44
N LYS A 105 -24.35 -6.58 15.44
CA LYS A 105 -25.25 -7.56 14.80
C LYS A 105 -25.43 -7.36 13.29
N LYS A 106 -24.45 -6.72 12.64
CA LYS A 106 -24.42 -6.39 11.21
C LYS A 106 -23.09 -6.81 10.61
N ALA A 107 -23.07 -7.00 9.29
CA ALA A 107 -21.82 -7.10 8.55
C ALA A 107 -21.05 -5.76 8.59
N PHE A 108 -19.72 -5.79 8.53
CA PHE A 108 -18.87 -4.60 8.61
C PHE A 108 -19.21 -3.57 7.51
N LEU A 109 -19.52 -4.07 6.32
CA LEU A 109 -19.94 -3.24 5.18
C LEU A 109 -21.27 -2.50 5.43
N GLU A 110 -22.12 -2.99 6.33
CA GLU A 110 -23.40 -2.37 6.70
C GLU A 110 -23.29 -1.38 7.87
N LEU A 111 -22.12 -1.30 8.51
CA LEU A 111 -21.85 -0.34 9.57
C LEU A 111 -21.77 1.09 9.02
N THR A 112 -22.20 2.05 9.83
CA THR A 112 -21.95 3.46 9.57
C THR A 112 -20.47 3.80 9.72
N ALA A 113 -20.01 4.91 9.12
CA ALA A 113 -18.61 5.34 9.23
C ALA A 113 -18.14 5.50 10.69
N ALA A 114 -19.00 6.02 11.56
CA ALA A 114 -18.70 6.18 12.99
C ALA A 114 -18.57 4.84 13.74
N GLU A 115 -19.45 3.87 13.43
CA GLU A 115 -19.36 2.51 13.98
C GLU A 115 -18.08 1.81 13.52
N ARG A 116 -17.74 1.88 12.23
CA ARG A 116 -16.49 1.32 11.69
C ARG A 116 -15.27 1.94 12.37
N GLN A 117 -15.26 3.26 12.52
CA GLN A 117 -14.16 3.97 13.18
C GLN A 117 -13.99 3.50 14.63
N THR A 118 -15.09 3.34 15.36
CA THR A 118 -15.06 2.90 16.77
C THR A 118 -14.50 1.48 16.88
N LEU A 119 -15.00 0.55 16.06
CA LEU A 119 -14.57 -0.84 16.01
C LEU A 119 -13.09 -0.95 15.66
N LEU A 120 -12.65 -0.32 14.55
CA LEU A 120 -11.25 -0.41 14.11
C LEU A 120 -10.30 0.32 15.07
N SER A 121 -10.73 1.40 15.73
CA SER A 121 -9.92 2.09 16.75
C SER A 121 -9.72 1.24 18.00
N ALA A 122 -10.74 0.46 18.39
CA ALA A 122 -10.61 -0.49 19.49
C ALA A 122 -9.66 -1.64 19.10
N LEU A 123 -9.81 -2.17 17.88
CA LEU A 123 -8.92 -3.21 17.34
C LEU A 123 -7.46 -2.73 17.23
N ASP A 124 -7.22 -1.48 16.82
CA ASP A 124 -5.88 -0.90 16.75
C ASP A 124 -5.21 -0.81 18.13
N LYS A 125 -5.99 -0.41 19.16
CA LYS A 125 -5.50 -0.36 20.54
C LYS A 125 -5.13 -1.75 21.06
N GLN A 126 -5.96 -2.75 20.77
CA GLN A 126 -5.69 -4.14 21.13
C GLN A 126 -4.43 -4.65 20.41
N ALA A 127 -4.36 -4.47 19.08
CA ALA A 127 -3.24 -4.87 18.27
C ALA A 127 -1.92 -4.27 18.77
N LYS A 128 -1.92 -2.99 19.15
CA LYS A 128 -0.76 -2.30 19.70
C LYS A 128 -0.31 -2.86 21.05
N ALA A 129 -1.24 -3.34 21.89
CA ALA A 129 -0.93 -3.93 23.19
C ALA A 129 -0.43 -5.38 23.08
N GLU A 130 -0.92 -6.14 22.10
CA GLU A 130 -0.65 -7.57 21.95
C GLU A 130 0.50 -7.89 20.98
N GLN A 131 0.80 -7.00 20.04
CA GLN A 131 1.84 -7.25 19.04
C GLN A 131 3.23 -7.32 19.67
N THR A 132 4.04 -8.26 19.16
CA THR A 132 5.47 -8.36 19.48
C THR A 132 6.27 -8.48 18.17
N PRO A 133 7.58 -8.18 18.17
CA PRO A 133 8.41 -8.38 16.98
C PRO A 133 8.37 -9.81 16.43
N ALA A 134 8.15 -10.80 17.29
CA ALA A 134 8.06 -12.21 16.91
C ALA A 134 6.65 -12.66 16.50
N LYS A 135 5.60 -11.90 16.86
CA LYS A 135 4.20 -12.20 16.56
C LYS A 135 3.47 -10.92 16.19
N PRO A 136 3.43 -10.55 14.89
CA PRO A 136 2.64 -9.42 14.44
C PRO A 136 1.15 -9.72 14.62
N HIS A 137 0.37 -8.70 14.97
CA HIS A 137 -1.08 -8.81 15.03
C HIS A 137 -1.67 -8.70 13.62
N ALA A 138 -2.74 -9.43 13.31
CA ALA A 138 -3.35 -9.46 11.98
C ALA A 138 -3.76 -8.06 11.47
N PHE A 139 -4.41 -7.26 12.33
CA PHE A 139 -4.77 -5.88 12.01
C PHE A 139 -3.57 -4.95 11.75
N THR A 140 -2.42 -5.21 12.38
CA THR A 140 -1.19 -4.42 12.12
C THR A 140 -0.75 -4.57 10.66
N LEU A 141 -0.86 -5.77 10.07
CA LEU A 141 -0.52 -5.99 8.66
C LEU A 141 -1.44 -5.18 7.72
N VAL A 142 -2.75 -5.21 7.98
CA VAL A 142 -3.73 -4.44 7.20
C VAL A 142 -3.44 -2.95 7.31
N LYS A 143 -3.20 -2.44 8.52
CA LYS A 143 -2.88 -1.03 8.74
C LYS A 143 -1.58 -0.62 8.06
N GLN A 144 -0.53 -1.45 8.13
CA GLN A 144 0.74 -1.19 7.46
C GLN A 144 0.58 -1.14 5.94
N LEU A 145 -0.14 -2.07 5.33
CA LEU A 145 -0.43 -2.03 3.90
C LEU A 145 -1.31 -0.85 3.50
N THR A 146 -2.22 -0.41 4.38
CA THR A 146 -3.03 0.80 4.13
C THR A 146 -2.14 2.02 3.99
N LEU A 147 -1.23 2.22 4.96
CA LEU A 147 -0.30 3.34 4.96
C LEU A 147 0.65 3.25 3.76
N LEU A 148 1.20 2.06 3.50
CA LEU A 148 2.10 1.83 2.39
C LEU A 148 1.40 2.14 1.06
N GLY A 149 0.28 1.49 0.78
CA GLY A 149 -0.45 1.64 -0.48
C GLY A 149 -0.92 3.07 -0.72
N PHE A 150 -1.39 3.77 0.32
CA PHE A 150 -1.83 5.15 0.16
C PHE A 150 -0.67 6.11 -0.09
N PHE A 151 0.38 6.09 0.74
CA PHE A 151 1.46 7.07 0.65
C PHE A 151 2.48 6.78 -0.46
N THR A 152 2.47 5.60 -1.08
CA THR A 152 3.20 5.33 -2.33
C THR A 152 2.33 5.51 -3.58
N SER A 153 1.04 5.76 -3.43
CA SER A 153 0.17 6.11 -4.56
C SER A 153 0.46 7.52 -5.06
N LYS A 154 0.21 7.76 -6.34
CA LYS A 154 0.31 9.11 -6.92
C LYS A 154 -0.54 10.11 -6.15
N ILE A 155 -1.79 9.76 -5.84
CA ILE A 155 -2.74 10.63 -5.16
C ILE A 155 -2.25 10.99 -3.75
N GLY A 156 -1.82 10.00 -2.96
CA GLY A 156 -1.25 10.25 -1.64
C GLY A 156 0.00 11.11 -1.69
N ALA A 157 0.91 10.85 -2.65
CA ALA A 157 2.15 11.60 -2.80
C ALA A 157 1.95 13.04 -3.27
N THR A 158 1.02 13.31 -4.21
CA THR A 158 0.88 14.64 -4.83
C THR A 158 -0.23 15.51 -4.26
N GLU A 159 -1.30 14.92 -3.71
CA GLU A 159 -2.49 15.65 -3.25
C GLU A 159 -2.62 15.70 -1.73
N VAL A 160 -2.00 14.76 -0.99
CA VAL A 160 -1.99 14.74 0.47
C VAL A 160 -0.66 15.22 1.05
N LEU A 161 0.44 14.82 0.43
CA LEU A 161 1.79 15.22 0.82
C LEU A 161 2.29 16.40 0.00
N VAL A 162 3.28 17.11 0.53
CA VAL A 162 4.04 18.11 -0.25
C VAL A 162 5.01 17.36 -1.15
N TYR A 163 4.71 17.33 -2.45
CA TYR A 163 5.55 16.71 -3.45
C TYR A 163 6.52 17.72 -4.05
N ASP A 164 7.81 17.36 -4.05
CA ASP A 164 8.86 18.08 -4.75
C ASP A 164 9.63 17.09 -5.64
N GLU A 165 9.48 17.24 -6.95
CA GLU A 165 10.10 16.36 -7.94
C GLU A 165 11.63 16.45 -7.93
N ILE A 166 12.16 17.63 -7.58
CA ILE A 166 13.60 17.91 -7.62
C ILE A 166 13.94 18.74 -6.37
N PRO A 167 14.09 18.11 -5.19
CA PRO A 167 14.33 18.81 -3.92
C PRO A 167 15.67 19.56 -3.87
N GLY A 168 16.51 19.44 -4.90
CA GLY A 168 17.77 20.15 -5.01
C GLY A 168 18.77 19.71 -3.93
N GLY A 169 19.33 20.67 -3.21
CA GLY A 169 20.31 20.44 -2.17
C GLY A 169 19.68 20.20 -0.80
N PHE A 170 20.42 19.58 0.12
CA PHE A 170 19.98 19.45 1.50
C PHE A 170 19.89 20.82 2.18
N GLU A 171 18.70 21.19 2.64
CA GLU A 171 18.47 22.37 3.46
C GLU A 171 18.34 21.97 4.93
N ASP A 172 19.28 22.40 5.78
CA ASP A 172 19.31 22.07 7.21
C ASP A 172 18.22 22.81 8.02
N ARG A 173 17.65 23.88 7.45
CA ARG A 173 16.71 24.77 8.14
C ARG A 173 15.58 25.24 7.22
N VAL A 174 14.58 24.39 7.03
CA VAL A 174 13.31 24.79 6.42
C VAL A 174 12.35 25.31 7.51
N PRO A 175 11.88 26.57 7.43
CA PRO A 175 10.93 27.09 8.42
C PRO A 175 9.61 26.32 8.39
N TYR A 176 9.25 25.69 9.50
CA TYR A 176 7.95 25.01 9.61
C TYR A 176 6.81 26.01 9.67
N LYS A 177 5.91 25.95 8.69
CA LYS A 177 4.62 26.65 8.74
C LYS A 177 3.59 25.70 9.34
N LYS A 178 2.94 26.12 10.42
CA LYS A 178 1.90 25.32 11.08
C LYS A 178 0.78 25.00 10.08
N GLY A 179 0.46 23.71 9.95
CA GLY A 179 -0.55 23.22 9.02
C GLY A 179 -0.01 22.82 7.64
N THR A 180 1.29 23.00 7.36
CA THR A 180 1.89 22.39 6.17
C THR A 180 1.84 20.85 6.30
N PRO A 181 1.34 20.14 5.27
CA PRO A 181 1.37 18.68 5.24
C PRO A 181 2.78 18.11 5.31
N ALA A 182 2.90 16.82 5.60
CA ALA A 182 4.20 16.15 5.55
C ALA A 182 4.76 16.13 4.12
N TRP A 183 6.08 16.08 3.99
CA TRP A 183 6.74 15.96 2.70
C TRP A 183 6.65 14.52 2.18
N GLY A 184 6.44 14.38 0.87
CA GLY A 184 6.58 13.11 0.18
C GLY A 184 8.03 12.67 0.20
N THR A 185 8.32 11.45 0.64
CA THR A 185 9.63 10.84 0.46
C THR A 185 9.66 10.20 -0.92
N THR A 186 10.53 10.69 -1.81
CA THR A 186 10.93 9.97 -3.04
C THR A 186 11.83 8.79 -2.73
#